data_AF-A0A358MG47-F1
#
_entry.id   AF-A0A358MG47-F1
#
_cell.length_a   1.000
_cell.length_b   1.000
_cell.length_c   1.000
_cell.angle_alpha   90.00
_cell.angle_beta   90.00
_cell.angle_gamma   90.00
#
_symmetry.space_group_name_H-M   'P 1'
#
loop_
_entity.id
_entity.type
_entity.pdbx_description
1 polymer ?
#
loop_
_entity_poly.entity_id
_entity_poly.type
_entity_poly.pdbx_seq_one_letter_code
_entity_poly.pdbx_strand_id
1 'polypeptide(L)'
;ARDPELVNAKIATGAVEVFVRDIEILGAAKELPLMVFGDQEYPEETRLRYRFLDLRREEMQRNMTLRSDVVRSMRQRMWGKGFREYQT
;
A
#
# COMPACT_ATOMS: atom_id res chain seq x y z
N ALA A 1 -17.31 18.06 -10.15
CA ALA A 1 -17.63 16.68 -10.57
C ALA A 1 -16.91 16.42 -11.87
N ARG A 2 -16.47 15.18 -12.12
CA ARG A 2 -15.79 14.81 -13.37
C ARG A 2 -16.76 14.92 -14.54
N ASP A 3 -16.25 15.24 -15.73
CA ASP A 3 -17.04 15.17 -16.96
C ASP A 3 -17.58 13.72 -17.15
N PRO A 4 -18.88 13.53 -17.43
CA PRO A 4 -19.45 12.20 -17.64
C PRO A 4 -18.69 11.32 -18.64
N GLU A 5 -18.11 11.89 -19.68
CA GLU A 5 -17.35 11.14 -20.70
C GLU A 5 -15.99 10.65 -20.19
N LEU A 6 -15.47 11.27 -19.13
CA LEU A 6 -14.16 10.95 -18.55
C LEU A 6 -14.25 10.00 -17.36
N VAL A 7 -15.44 9.56 -16.95
CA VAL A 7 -15.63 8.65 -15.81
C VAL A 7 -14.87 7.34 -16.02
N ASN A 8 -14.01 6.98 -15.07
CA ASN A 8 -13.23 5.74 -15.11
C ASN A 8 -13.78 4.69 -14.14
N ALA A 9 -14.53 3.71 -14.66
CA ALA A 9 -15.11 2.63 -13.85
C ALA A 9 -14.08 1.63 -13.28
N LYS A 10 -12.82 1.66 -13.73
CA LYS A 10 -11.79 0.71 -13.29
C LYS A 10 -11.20 1.03 -11.91
N ILE A 11 -11.43 2.24 -11.39
CA ILE A 11 -10.89 2.71 -10.11
C ILE A 11 -12.00 3.29 -9.24
N ALA A 12 -11.91 3.10 -7.91
CA ALA A 12 -12.96 3.48 -6.97
C ALA A 12 -13.29 4.98 -6.97
N THR A 13 -12.31 5.83 -7.28
CA THR A 13 -12.45 7.30 -7.30
C THR A 13 -12.68 7.85 -8.70
N GLY A 14 -12.92 7.01 -9.71
CA GLY A 14 -12.89 7.43 -11.12
C GLY A 14 -14.04 8.34 -11.58
N ALA A 15 -15.05 8.56 -10.75
CA ALA A 15 -16.16 9.48 -10.97
C ALA A 15 -15.90 10.92 -10.49
N VAL A 16 -14.78 11.16 -9.80
CA VAL A 16 -14.42 12.48 -9.26
C VAL A 16 -13.02 12.89 -9.69
N GLU A 17 -12.79 14.20 -9.77
CA GLU A 17 -11.49 14.81 -10.03
C GLU A 17 -11.28 15.97 -9.06
N VAL A 18 -10.02 16.31 -8.80
CA VAL A 18 -9.62 17.41 -7.89
C VAL A 18 -9.05 18.55 -8.72
N PHE A 19 -9.72 19.70 -8.69
CA PHE A 19 -9.19 20.94 -9.27
C PHE A 19 -8.22 21.60 -8.28
N VAL A 20 -6.93 21.54 -8.57
CA VAL A 20 -5.86 22.03 -7.69
C VAL A 20 -5.82 23.55 -7.70
N ARG A 21 -5.85 24.17 -6.50
CA ARG A 21 -5.74 25.64 -6.33
C ARG A 21 -4.32 26.09 -5.99
N ASP A 22 -3.60 25.26 -5.24
CA ASP A 22 -2.24 25.50 -4.79
C ASP A 22 -1.51 24.16 -4.58
N ILE A 23 -0.19 24.17 -4.64
CA ILE A 23 0.64 22.97 -4.47
C ILE A 23 1.90 23.27 -3.65
N GLU A 24 2.18 22.41 -2.69
CA GLU A 24 3.41 22.43 -1.89
C GLU A 24 4.20 21.12 -2.11
N ILE A 25 5.51 21.24 -2.29
CA ILE A 25 6.39 20.08 -2.43
C ILE A 25 6.91 19.69 -1.05
N LEU A 26 6.33 18.63 -0.46
CA LEU A 26 6.75 18.10 0.85
C LEU A 26 8.09 17.35 0.80
N GLY A 27 8.47 16.82 -0.37
CA GLY A 27 9.72 16.10 -0.54
C GLY A 27 9.92 15.64 -1.98
N ALA A 28 11.01 16.09 -2.62
CA ALA A 28 11.36 15.69 -3.97
C ALA A 28 11.96 14.28 -4.01
N ALA A 29 11.68 13.53 -5.07
CA ALA A 29 12.28 12.23 -5.33
C ALA A 29 13.21 12.29 -6.54
N LYS A 30 14.31 11.55 -6.49
CA LYS A 30 15.15 11.27 -7.66
C LYS A 30 14.48 10.20 -8.54
N GLU A 31 15.07 9.94 -9.71
CA GLU A 31 14.67 8.82 -10.54
C GLU A 31 14.66 7.52 -9.75
N LEU A 32 13.59 6.73 -9.92
CA LEU A 32 13.35 5.55 -9.11
C LEU A 32 14.06 4.33 -9.72
N PRO A 33 14.84 3.57 -8.93
CA PRO A 33 15.49 2.34 -9.39
C PRO A 33 14.50 1.18 -9.62
N LEU A 34 13.27 1.31 -9.09
CA LEU A 34 12.15 0.42 -9.39
C LEU A 34 10.84 1.21 -9.40
N MET A 35 9.94 0.85 -10.30
CA MET A 35 8.61 1.45 -10.39
C MET A 35 7.70 0.84 -9.33
N VAL A 36 6.98 1.71 -8.61
CA VAL A 36 6.05 1.29 -7.54
C VAL A 36 4.65 0.96 -8.06
N PHE A 37 4.39 1.22 -9.34
CA PHE A 37 3.14 0.93 -10.02
C PHE A 37 3.36 -0.08 -11.16
N GLY A 38 2.31 -0.84 -11.48
CA GLY A 38 2.33 -1.86 -12.52
C GLY A 38 2.90 -3.21 -12.08
N ASP A 39 2.90 -4.14 -13.03
CA ASP A 39 3.19 -5.56 -12.82
C ASP A 39 4.61 -5.95 -13.23
N GLN A 40 5.51 -4.97 -13.40
CA GLN A 40 6.89 -5.26 -13.75
C GLN A 40 7.59 -6.01 -12.61
N GLU A 41 8.21 -7.13 -12.98
CA GLU A 41 8.96 -7.96 -12.05
C GLU A 41 10.42 -7.50 -12.02
N TYR A 42 10.98 -7.37 -10.81
CA TYR A 42 12.36 -6.95 -10.59
C TYR A 42 13.13 -8.07 -9.89
N PRO A 43 14.43 -8.23 -10.16
CA PRO A 43 15.27 -9.20 -9.45
C PRO A 43 15.19 -9.01 -7.94
N GLU A 44 15.19 -10.12 -7.20
CA GLU A 44 15.08 -10.11 -5.74
C GLU A 44 16.14 -9.22 -5.09
N GLU A 45 17.39 -9.28 -5.56
CA GLU A 45 18.48 -8.43 -5.07
C GLU A 45 18.12 -6.94 -5.14
N THR A 46 17.51 -6.49 -6.25
CA THR A 46 17.08 -5.10 -6.43
C THR A 46 15.93 -4.76 -5.49
N ARG A 47 14.94 -5.66 -5.37
CA ARG A 47 13.79 -5.49 -4.48
C ARG A 47 14.20 -5.41 -3.02
N LEU A 48 15.15 -6.24 -2.59
CA LEU A 48 15.64 -6.24 -1.21
C LEU A 48 16.54 -5.03 -0.94
N ARG A 49 17.41 -4.65 -1.88
CA ARG A 49 18.24 -3.45 -1.76
C ARG A 49 17.41 -2.17 -1.61
N TYR A 50 16.33 -2.07 -2.37
CA TYR A 50 15.42 -0.93 -2.35
C TYR A 50 14.06 -1.28 -1.74
N ARG A 51 14.05 -2.10 -0.68
CA ARG A 51 12.82 -2.63 -0.08
C ARG A 51 11.86 -1.54 0.36
N PHE A 52 12.35 -0.37 0.77
CA PHE A 52 11.51 0.78 1.11
C PHE A 52 10.65 1.31 -0.05
N LEU A 53 11.07 1.11 -1.31
CA LEU A 53 10.24 1.37 -2.49
C LEU A 53 9.36 0.17 -2.82
N ASP A 54 9.90 -1.05 -2.78
CA ASP A 54 9.14 -2.26 -3.07
C ASP A 54 7.95 -2.44 -2.12
N LEU A 55 8.09 -2.03 -0.86
CA LEU A 55 7.01 -2.00 0.11
C LEU A 55 5.87 -1.05 -0.26
N ARG A 56 6.07 -0.07 -1.16
CA ARG A 56 5.00 0.82 -1.64
C ARG A 56 4.15 0.19 -2.74
N ARG A 57 4.58 -0.95 -3.31
CA ARG A 57 3.79 -1.68 -4.32
C ARG A 57 2.55 -2.28 -3.68
N GLU A 58 1.45 -2.28 -4.43
CA GLU A 58 0.13 -2.68 -3.91
C GLU A 58 0.13 -4.11 -3.34
N GLU A 59 0.79 -5.05 -4.04
CA GLU A 59 0.93 -6.44 -3.58
C GLU A 59 1.61 -6.52 -2.20
N MET A 60 2.70 -5.78 -2.01
CA MET A 60 3.43 -5.77 -0.74
C MET A 60 2.61 -5.13 0.39
N GLN A 61 1.90 -4.03 0.09
CA GLN A 61 0.98 -3.39 1.04
C GLN A 61 -0.15 -4.33 1.46
N ARG A 62 -0.77 -5.04 0.51
CA ARG A 62 -1.81 -6.06 0.79
C ARG A 62 -1.25 -7.19 1.65
N ASN A 63 -0.08 -7.71 1.31
CA ASN A 63 0.56 -8.80 2.05
C ASN A 63 0.90 -8.41 3.50
N MET A 64 1.44 -7.19 3.71
CA MET A 64 1.73 -6.68 5.06
C MET A 64 0.46 -6.46 5.88
N THR A 65 -0.57 -5.87 5.27
CA THR A 65 -1.87 -5.63 5.91
C THR A 65 -2.51 -6.96 6.32
N LEU A 66 -2.58 -7.91 5.39
CA LEU A 66 -3.11 -9.25 5.64
C LEU A 66 -2.36 -9.96 6.77
N ARG A 67 -1.02 -9.92 6.77
CA ARG A 67 -0.22 -10.50 7.85
C ARG A 67 -0.58 -9.88 9.21
N SER A 68 -0.70 -8.56 9.27
CA SER A 68 -1.09 -7.85 10.49
C SER A 68 -2.49 -8.27 10.96
N ASP A 69 -3.45 -8.33 10.05
CA ASP A 69 -4.84 -8.70 10.34
C ASP A 69 -4.96 -10.14 10.81
N VAL A 70 -4.22 -11.06 10.21
CA VAL A 70 -4.16 -12.48 10.62
C VAL A 70 -3.61 -12.59 12.04
N VAL A 71 -2.47 -11.93 12.34
CA VAL A 71 -1.88 -11.94 13.68
C VAL A 71 -2.85 -11.35 14.71
N ARG A 72 -3.51 -10.23 14.37
CA ARG A 72 -4.53 -9.61 15.21
C ARG A 72 -5.70 -10.56 15.49
N SER A 73 -6.23 -11.21 14.46
CA SER A 73 -7.33 -12.18 14.55
C SER A 73 -6.96 -13.37 15.45
N MET A 74 -5.75 -13.91 15.31
CA MET A 74 -5.25 -15.00 16.16
C MET A 74 -5.18 -14.55 17.63
N ARG A 75 -4.54 -13.40 17.89
CA ARG A 75 -4.43 -12.85 19.25
C ARG A 75 -5.80 -12.61 19.89
N GLN A 76 -6.74 -12.00 19.18
CA GLN A 76 -8.10 -11.75 19.67
C GLN A 76 -8.80 -13.04 20.11
N ARG A 77 -8.64 -14.14 19.35
CA ARG A 77 -9.23 -15.44 19.72
C ARG A 77 -8.58 -16.07 20.94
N MET A 78 -7.26 -15.95 21.07
CA MET A 78 -6.54 -16.44 22.26
C MET A 78 -6.97 -15.70 23.51
N TRP A 79 -7.02 -14.36 23.44
CA TRP A 79 -7.55 -13.51 24.51
C TRP A 79 -9.00 -13.86 24.86
N GLY A 80 -9.86 -14.04 23.86
CA GLY A 80 -11.25 -14.46 24.05
C GLY A 80 -11.41 -15.84 24.71
N LYS A 81 -10.38 -16.68 24.69
CA LYS A 81 -10.31 -17.98 25.39
C LYS A 81 -9.61 -17.91 26.75
N GLY A 82 -9.23 -16.73 27.23
CA GLY A 82 -8.56 -16.53 28.52
C GLY A 82 -7.06 -16.78 28.51
N PHE A 83 -6.42 -16.96 27.35
CA PHE A 83 -4.96 -16.99 27.25
C PHE A 83 -4.38 -15.60 27.53
N ARG A 84 -3.16 -15.56 28.08
CA ARG A 84 -2.39 -14.34 28.34
C ARG A 84 -1.13 -14.33 27.49
N GLU A 85 -0.79 -13.16 26.95
CA GLU A 85 0.45 -12.95 26.20
C GLU A 85 1.56 -12.59 27.19
N TYR A 86 2.61 -13.42 27.22
CA TYR A 86 3.82 -13.20 28.01
C TYR A 86 5.00 -13.02 27.04
N GLN A 87 5.81 -11.98 27.26
CA GLN A 87 7.07 -11.81 26.55
C GLN A 87 8.16 -12.57 27.32
N THR A 88 8.86 -13.47 26.62
CA THR A 88 10.02 -14.22 27.13
C THR A 88 11.27 -13.84 26.38
#